data_AF-A0A031LSR2-F1
#
_entry.id   AF-A0A031LSR2-F1
#
_cell.length_a   1.000
_cell.length_b   1.000
_cell.length_c   1.000
_cell.angle_alpha   90.00
_cell.angle_beta   90.00
_cell.angle_gamma   90.00
#
_symmetry.space_group_name_H-M   'P 1'
#
loop_
_entity.id
_entity.type
_entity.pdbx_description
1 polymer ?
#
loop_
_entity_poly.entity_id
_entity_poly.type
_entity_poly.pdbx_seq_one_letter_code
_entity_poly.pdbx_strand_id
1 'polypeptide(L)'
;MEKIILSIILILLLTFTNPTLGLINVSYPSQVLYGQTLTVNFSACSTTINSTNFPIISSGTEIINSTYRGGSPYGYYVVFPMLNLSEEIRVTFLGEYNESILSDPGIALYGGNFEIPLPDSDQNQFTVVVLTFDGRILLHINSSWYAPLTSLPFYGQVIDNWINVTTPVNYTVIFQDHEGKTLVKEMFINGKGYFIGYLTPIPWNFSYVGIRLDTGYDFVKPIEFYASGAYFSLSLPYVIYVNDKEYTSGFTNSMGQG
;
A
#
# COMPACT_ATOMS: atom_id res chain seq x y z
N MET A 1 -36.50 -56.36 -12.48
CA MET A 1 -36.78 -54.91 -12.44
C MET A 1 -36.34 -54.29 -11.11
N GLU A 2 -36.70 -54.89 -9.96
CA GLU A 2 -36.22 -54.44 -8.63
C GLU A 2 -34.70 -54.37 -8.46
N LYS A 3 -33.94 -55.35 -8.95
CA LYS A 3 -32.47 -55.35 -8.82
C LYS A 3 -31.80 -54.18 -9.56
N ILE A 4 -32.39 -53.71 -10.66
CA ILE A 4 -31.84 -52.60 -11.45
C ILE A 4 -32.10 -51.27 -10.74
N ILE A 5 -33.29 -51.11 -10.13
CA ILE A 5 -33.64 -49.93 -9.35
C ILE A 5 -32.73 -49.81 -8.12
N LEU A 6 -32.45 -50.92 -7.42
CA LEU A 6 -31.56 -50.92 -6.27
C LEU A 6 -30.12 -50.55 -6.65
N SER A 7 -29.63 -51.04 -7.80
CA SER A 7 -28.30 -50.69 -8.32
C SER A 7 -28.21 -49.22 -8.76
N ILE A 8 -29.26 -48.67 -9.36
CA ILE A 8 -29.30 -47.25 -9.75
C ILE A 8 -29.35 -46.34 -8.52
N ILE A 9 -30.12 -46.71 -7.48
CA ILE A 9 -30.17 -45.96 -6.21
C ILE A 9 -28.80 -46.00 -5.52
N LEU A 10 -28.12 -47.15 -5.50
CA LEU A 10 -26.79 -47.27 -4.91
C LEU A 10 -25.73 -46.45 -5.66
N ILE A 11 -25.81 -46.39 -6.99
CA ILE A 11 -24.95 -45.54 -7.83
C ILE A 11 -25.26 -44.05 -7.58
N LEU A 12 -26.54 -43.66 -7.45
CA LEU A 12 -26.90 -42.27 -7.11
C LEU A 12 -26.39 -41.87 -5.72
N LEU A 13 -26.48 -42.76 -4.72
CA LEU A 13 -25.95 -42.50 -3.37
C LEU A 13 -24.42 -42.39 -3.34
N LEU A 14 -23.71 -43.11 -4.21
CA LEU A 14 -22.25 -43.00 -4.35
C LEU A 14 -21.81 -41.73 -5.10
N THR A 15 -22.69 -41.08 -5.85
CA THR A 15 -22.40 -39.80 -6.52
C THR A 15 -22.64 -38.56 -5.65
N PHE A 16 -23.20 -38.71 -4.45
CA PHE A 16 -23.24 -37.65 -3.44
C PHE A 16 -21.98 -37.65 -2.58
N THR A 17 -20.80 -37.57 -3.21
CA THR A 17 -19.67 -36.96 -2.52
C THR A 17 -19.95 -35.47 -2.52
N ASN A 18 -20.52 -34.95 -1.43
CA ASN A 18 -20.44 -33.52 -1.17
C ASN A 18 -18.97 -33.15 -1.33
N PRO A 19 -18.59 -32.22 -2.24
CA PRO A 19 -17.27 -31.63 -2.12
C PRO A 19 -17.28 -31.00 -0.74
N THR A 20 -16.54 -31.59 0.21
CA THR A 20 -16.18 -30.88 1.42
C THR A 20 -15.43 -29.66 0.93
N LEU A 21 -16.14 -28.53 0.84
CA LEU A 21 -15.53 -27.23 0.65
C LEU A 21 -14.55 -27.10 1.80
N GLY A 22 -13.27 -27.33 1.50
CA GLY A 22 -12.20 -27.12 2.46
C GLY A 22 -12.22 -25.66 2.81
N LEU A 23 -12.70 -25.33 4.00
CA LEU A 23 -12.53 -23.99 4.54
C LEU A 23 -11.06 -23.87 4.94
N ILE A 24 -10.35 -22.94 4.32
CA ILE A 24 -9.03 -22.50 4.77
C ILE A 24 -9.27 -21.18 5.48
N ASN A 25 -9.22 -21.21 6.82
CA ASN A 25 -9.22 -19.99 7.60
C ASN A 25 -7.77 -19.55 7.75
N VAL A 26 -7.43 -18.45 7.08
CA VAL A 26 -6.14 -17.76 7.24
C VAL A 26 -6.35 -16.61 8.21
N SER A 27 -5.58 -16.60 9.29
CA SER A 27 -5.57 -15.51 10.26
C SER A 27 -4.21 -14.85 10.24
N TYR A 28 -4.20 -13.58 9.85
CA TYR A 28 -3.06 -12.70 10.02
C TYR A 28 -3.17 -12.03 11.39
N PRO A 29 -2.04 -11.80 12.08
CA PRO A 29 -2.04 -10.88 13.20
C PRO A 29 -2.50 -9.49 12.72
N SER A 30 -3.30 -8.82 13.54
CA SER A 30 -3.74 -7.44 13.27
C SER A 30 -2.55 -6.47 13.25
N GLN A 31 -1.46 -6.83 13.91
CA GLN A 31 -0.27 -6.01 14.12
C GLN A 31 1.01 -6.86 14.09
N VAL A 32 2.07 -6.42 13.40
CA VAL A 32 3.38 -7.10 13.37
C VAL A 32 4.54 -6.14 13.49
N LEU A 33 5.61 -6.54 14.17
CA LEU A 33 6.78 -5.69 14.31
C LEU A 33 7.65 -5.74 13.05
N TYR A 34 8.22 -4.61 12.63
CA TYR A 34 9.13 -4.61 11.47
C TYR A 34 10.34 -5.53 11.74
N GLY A 35 10.58 -6.48 10.82
CA GLY A 35 11.61 -7.50 10.98
C GLY A 35 11.25 -8.66 11.92
N GLN A 36 10.05 -8.68 12.49
CA GLN A 36 9.56 -9.79 13.31
C GLN A 36 9.15 -10.97 12.42
N THR A 37 9.45 -12.17 12.89
CA THR A 37 8.83 -13.40 12.37
C THR A 37 7.32 -13.32 12.56
N LEU A 38 6.59 -13.20 11.45
CA LEU A 38 5.13 -13.22 11.43
C LEU A 38 4.65 -14.68 11.42
N THR A 39 3.78 -15.04 12.37
CA THR A 39 3.11 -16.35 12.36
C THR A 39 1.76 -16.21 11.68
N VAL A 40 1.64 -16.70 10.44
CA VAL A 40 0.34 -16.87 9.77
C VAL A 40 -0.25 -18.19 10.22
N ASN A 41 -1.41 -18.13 10.89
CA ASN A 41 -2.11 -19.34 11.27
C ASN A 41 -3.08 -19.73 10.16
N PHE A 42 -2.95 -20.96 9.67
CA PHE A 42 -3.92 -21.57 8.79
C PHE A 42 -4.57 -22.77 9.51
N SER A 43 -5.89 -22.85 9.42
CA SER A 43 -6.61 -24.09 9.73
C SER A 43 -7.29 -24.56 8.45
N ALA A 44 -6.99 -25.79 8.05
CA ALA A 44 -7.59 -26.44 6.90
C ALA A 44 -8.38 -27.65 7.39
N CYS A 45 -9.66 -27.74 7.02
CA CYS A 45 -10.46 -28.96 7.23
C CYS A 45 -10.20 -30.03 6.15
N SER A 46 -9.13 -29.88 5.36
CA SER A 46 -8.72 -30.71 4.22
C SER A 46 -7.32 -31.28 4.44
N THR A 47 -7.08 -32.52 4.00
CA THR A 47 -5.77 -33.19 4.07
C THR A 47 -4.81 -32.79 2.95
N THR A 48 -5.20 -31.88 2.05
CA THR A 48 -4.37 -31.49 0.90
C THR A 48 -4.47 -29.98 0.63
N ILE A 49 -3.34 -29.28 0.67
CA ILE A 49 -3.17 -27.86 0.29
C ILE A 49 -2.41 -27.87 -1.05
N ASN A 50 -3.06 -27.47 -2.14
CA ASN A 50 -2.50 -27.54 -3.50
C ASN A 50 -1.85 -26.22 -3.98
N SER A 51 -1.84 -25.16 -3.17
CA SER A 51 -1.16 -23.89 -3.47
C SER A 51 -1.00 -23.06 -2.20
N THR A 52 0.16 -22.40 -2.05
CA THR A 52 0.50 -21.50 -0.93
C THR A 52 0.69 -20.06 -1.39
N ASN A 53 -0.08 -19.61 -2.40
CA ASN A 53 0.00 -18.21 -2.85
C ASN A 53 -0.68 -17.29 -1.83
N PHE A 54 0.02 -16.99 -0.73
CA PHE A 54 -0.47 -16.13 0.34
C PHE A 54 0.16 -14.74 0.20
N PRO A 55 -0.63 -13.66 0.31
CA PRO A 55 -0.04 -12.34 0.51
C PRO A 55 0.73 -12.36 1.84
N ILE A 56 2.02 -12.01 1.83
CA ILE A 56 2.90 -12.04 3.02
C ILE A 56 2.39 -11.07 4.11
N ILE A 57 1.69 -10.01 3.68
CA ILE A 57 0.98 -9.06 4.54
C ILE A 57 -0.41 -8.88 3.94
N SER A 58 -1.46 -9.15 4.72
CA SER A 58 -2.84 -8.91 4.29
C SER A 58 -3.20 -7.43 4.36
N SER A 59 -4.15 -6.99 3.53
CA SER A 59 -4.78 -5.67 3.71
C SER A 59 -5.39 -5.60 5.12
N GLY A 60 -4.90 -4.67 5.94
CA GLY A 60 -5.37 -4.48 7.32
C GLY A 60 -4.44 -4.99 8.42
N THR A 61 -3.29 -5.59 8.09
CA THR A 61 -2.22 -5.86 9.07
C THR A 61 -1.34 -4.63 9.24
N GLU A 62 -1.37 -4.03 10.43
CA GLU A 62 -0.56 -2.87 10.80
C GLU A 62 0.88 -3.29 11.14
N ILE A 63 1.89 -2.65 10.55
CA ILE A 63 3.28 -2.89 10.93
C ILE A 63 3.63 -1.95 12.10
N ILE A 64 3.73 -2.50 13.31
CA ILE A 64 4.15 -1.78 14.51
C ILE A 64 5.68 -1.77 14.57
N ASN A 65 6.29 -0.80 15.25
CA ASN A 65 7.72 -0.82 15.52
C ASN A 65 7.95 -1.16 17.01
N SER A 66 8.58 -2.30 17.33
CA SER A 66 8.97 -2.54 18.73
C SER A 66 10.18 -1.69 19.04
N THR A 67 9.98 -0.77 19.98
CA THR A 67 10.96 0.15 20.54
C THR A 67 11.49 1.21 19.57
N TYR A 68 10.63 2.17 19.23
CA TYR A 68 11.08 3.56 19.13
C TYR A 68 10.33 4.41 20.16
N ARG A 69 10.98 4.66 21.31
CA ARG A 69 10.54 5.65 22.29
C ARG A 69 11.30 6.94 21.98
N GLY A 70 10.73 7.79 21.11
CA GLY A 70 11.28 9.13 20.89
C GLY A 70 11.03 9.80 19.54
N GLY A 71 10.17 9.26 18.67
CA GLY A 71 9.91 9.85 17.36
C GLY A 71 8.82 10.92 17.38
N SER A 72 8.98 11.90 16.49
CA SER A 72 8.01 12.95 16.20
C SER A 72 6.61 12.33 15.89
N PRO A 73 5.50 12.92 16.37
CA PRO A 73 4.14 12.43 16.06
C PRO A 73 3.71 12.74 14.61
N TYR A 74 4.66 13.11 13.74
CA TYR A 74 4.48 13.59 12.37
C TYR A 74 5.30 12.77 11.37
N GLY A 75 5.01 12.89 10.09
CA GLY A 75 5.76 12.23 9.03
C GLY A 75 5.60 10.72 8.90
N TYR A 76 4.48 10.15 9.36
CA TYR A 76 4.17 8.75 9.11
C TYR A 76 3.86 8.49 7.63
N TYR A 77 4.13 7.28 7.16
CA TYR A 77 3.92 6.90 5.77
C TYR A 77 3.71 5.39 5.59
N VAL A 78 3.17 5.01 4.44
CA VAL A 78 3.17 3.66 3.89
C VAL A 78 3.81 3.74 2.51
N VAL A 79 4.96 3.11 2.32
CA VAL A 79 5.73 3.22 1.08
C VAL A 79 6.13 1.85 0.53
N PHE A 80 6.30 1.80 -0.78
CA PHE A 80 6.70 0.63 -1.54
C PHE A 80 8.01 0.94 -2.27
N PRO A 81 9.05 0.09 -2.12
CA PRO A 81 10.33 0.29 -2.81
C PRO A 81 10.16 0.12 -4.31
N MET A 82 10.70 1.05 -5.09
CA MET A 82 10.64 1.04 -6.54
C MET A 82 11.98 1.40 -7.18
N LEU A 83 12.16 0.93 -8.41
CA LEU A 83 13.17 1.36 -9.35
C LEU A 83 12.51 2.35 -10.32
N ASN A 84 13.00 3.59 -10.29
CA ASN A 84 12.54 4.65 -11.17
C ASN A 84 13.20 4.53 -12.55
N LEU A 85 12.68 3.64 -13.41
CA LEU A 85 13.18 3.41 -14.77
C LEU A 85 12.31 4.05 -15.86
N SER A 86 11.18 4.65 -15.48
CA SER A 86 10.24 5.31 -16.40
C SER A 86 10.44 6.82 -16.37
N GLU A 87 10.12 7.49 -17.48
CA GLU A 87 9.99 8.95 -17.54
C GLU A 87 8.65 9.45 -16.99
N GLU A 88 7.71 8.55 -16.68
CA GLU A 88 6.41 8.90 -16.10
C GLU A 88 6.03 7.87 -15.03
N ILE A 89 5.59 8.36 -13.87
CA ILE A 89 4.99 7.55 -12.80
C ILE A 89 3.56 8.04 -12.61
N ARG A 90 2.59 7.15 -12.81
CA ARG A 90 1.18 7.39 -12.48
C ARG A 90 0.83 6.60 -11.23
N VAL A 91 0.42 7.32 -10.18
CA VAL A 91 0.03 6.74 -8.89
C VAL A 91 -1.45 6.97 -8.67
N THR A 92 -2.17 5.93 -8.28
CA THR A 92 -3.58 6.03 -7.96
C THR A 92 -3.88 5.45 -6.59
N PHE A 93 -4.64 6.22 -5.84
CA PHE A 93 -5.27 5.84 -4.60
C PHE A 93 -6.78 5.69 -4.84
N LEU A 94 -7.36 4.57 -4.41
CA LEU A 94 -8.80 4.42 -4.25
C LEU A 94 -9.06 4.13 -2.78
N GLY A 95 -9.77 4.99 -2.09
CA GLY A 95 -10.03 4.77 -0.67
C GLY A 95 -10.78 5.88 0.04
N GLU A 96 -10.82 5.76 1.36
CA GLU A 96 -11.44 6.70 2.29
C GLU A 96 -10.33 7.45 3.04
N TYR A 97 -10.59 8.68 3.47
CA TYR A 97 -9.69 9.41 4.35
C TYR A 97 -10.42 10.37 5.28
N ASN A 98 -9.83 10.59 6.45
CA ASN A 98 -10.20 11.63 7.39
C ASN A 98 -8.92 12.32 7.86
N GLU A 99 -8.69 13.53 7.40
CA GLU A 99 -7.47 14.30 7.63
C GLU A 99 -7.77 15.65 8.27
N SER A 100 -6.82 16.15 9.03
CA SER A 100 -6.80 17.56 9.46
C SER A 100 -6.31 18.44 8.31
N ILE A 101 -6.88 19.63 8.12
CA ILE A 101 -6.30 20.60 7.16
C ILE A 101 -4.95 21.18 7.60
N LEU A 102 -4.50 20.81 8.81
CA LEU A 102 -3.20 21.19 9.39
C LEU A 102 -2.15 20.08 9.28
N SER A 103 -2.54 18.89 8.79
CA SER A 103 -1.63 17.80 8.45
C SER A 103 -1.47 17.72 6.93
N ASP A 104 -0.55 16.92 6.42
CA ASP A 104 -0.36 16.75 4.97
C ASP A 104 -0.27 15.29 4.51
N PRO A 105 -1.35 14.49 4.68
CA PRO A 105 -1.42 13.18 4.07
C PRO A 105 -1.67 13.28 2.55
N GLY A 106 -1.22 12.29 1.80
CA GLY A 106 -1.36 12.28 0.35
C GLY A 106 -0.48 11.27 -0.36
N ILE A 107 -0.51 11.32 -1.69
CA ILE A 107 0.35 10.48 -2.54
C ILE A 107 1.76 11.06 -2.54
N ALA A 108 2.77 10.21 -2.24
CA ALA A 108 4.15 10.64 -2.08
C ALA A 108 5.14 9.84 -2.95
N LEU A 109 6.13 10.54 -3.49
CA LEU A 109 7.34 9.97 -4.09
C LEU A 109 8.55 10.37 -3.24
N TYR A 110 9.20 9.39 -2.60
CA TYR A 110 10.38 9.62 -1.76
C TYR A 110 11.66 9.20 -2.49
N GLY A 111 12.72 9.99 -2.31
CA GLY A 111 14.03 9.82 -2.94
C GLY A 111 15.15 10.48 -2.13
N GLY A 112 16.32 10.61 -2.74
CA GLY A 112 17.52 11.07 -2.04
C GLY A 112 17.97 10.05 -0.99
N ASN A 113 18.38 10.51 0.20
CA ASN A 113 18.74 9.61 1.31
C ASN A 113 17.54 9.37 2.25
N PHE A 114 16.36 9.12 1.67
CA PHE A 114 15.21 8.67 2.46
C PHE A 114 15.47 7.26 3.00
N GLU A 115 15.47 7.12 4.32
CA GLU A 115 15.77 5.89 5.03
C GLU A 115 14.54 5.35 5.75
N ILE A 116 14.06 4.19 5.31
CA ILE A 116 13.08 3.43 6.06
C ILE A 116 13.77 2.71 7.24
N PRO A 117 13.14 2.57 8.42
CA PRO A 117 11.72 2.85 8.71
C PRO A 117 11.48 4.17 9.47
N LEU A 118 12.41 5.13 9.44
CA LEU A 118 12.28 6.38 10.22
C LEU A 118 11.14 7.24 9.66
N PRO A 119 10.29 7.89 10.47
CA PRO A 119 9.33 8.89 9.99
C PRO A 119 10.03 9.98 9.17
N ASP A 120 9.35 10.56 8.19
CA ASP A 120 9.98 11.58 7.34
C ASP A 120 10.34 12.86 8.12
N SER A 121 9.62 13.13 9.22
CA SER A 121 9.88 14.27 10.10
C SER A 121 11.10 14.08 11.02
N ASP A 122 11.57 12.85 11.18
CA ASP A 122 12.79 12.51 11.92
C ASP A 122 14.03 12.46 11.01
N GLN A 123 13.87 12.78 9.72
CA GLN A 123 14.92 12.74 8.71
C GLN A 123 15.18 14.14 8.14
N ASN A 124 16.45 14.48 7.91
CA ASN A 124 16.82 15.80 7.37
C ASN A 124 17.31 15.75 5.92
N GLN A 125 17.74 14.60 5.42
CA GLN A 125 18.51 14.50 4.17
C GLN A 125 17.80 13.65 3.11
N PHE A 126 16.54 13.95 2.83
CA PHE A 126 15.76 13.25 1.80
C PHE A 126 15.06 14.25 0.87
N THR A 127 14.53 13.73 -0.24
CA THR A 127 13.63 14.47 -1.11
C THR A 127 12.27 13.80 -1.17
N VAL A 128 11.19 14.57 -1.11
CA VAL A 128 9.85 14.05 -1.35
C VAL A 128 9.02 15.04 -2.15
N VAL A 129 8.20 14.53 -3.06
CA VAL A 129 7.05 15.24 -3.62
C VAL A 129 5.80 14.58 -3.08
N VAL A 130 4.94 15.36 -2.42
CA VAL A 130 3.64 14.91 -1.93
C VAL A 130 2.55 15.72 -2.63
N LEU A 131 1.59 15.04 -3.23
CA LEU A 131 0.31 15.64 -3.58
C LEU A 131 -0.69 15.30 -2.49
N THR A 132 -1.04 16.29 -1.68
CA THR A 132 -1.88 16.10 -0.50
C THR A 132 -3.35 15.89 -0.89
N PHE A 133 -4.10 15.21 -0.02
CA PHE A 133 -5.53 14.99 -0.22
C PHE A 133 -6.36 16.25 -0.05
N ASP A 134 -5.84 17.28 0.62
CA ASP A 134 -6.44 18.61 0.73
C ASP A 134 -6.01 19.60 -0.38
N GLY A 135 -5.32 19.13 -1.42
CA GLY A 135 -5.08 19.91 -2.64
C GLY A 135 -3.84 20.80 -2.59
N ARG A 136 -2.73 20.31 -2.04
CA ARG A 136 -1.45 21.01 -2.01
C ARG A 136 -0.36 20.16 -2.65
N ILE A 137 0.67 20.82 -3.18
CA ILE A 137 1.95 20.18 -3.44
C ILE A 137 2.86 20.55 -2.28
N LEU A 138 3.35 19.53 -1.58
CA LEU A 138 4.34 19.66 -0.53
C LEU A 138 5.64 19.02 -0.98
N LEU A 139 6.75 19.72 -0.77
CA LEU A 139 8.09 19.31 -1.16
C LEU A 139 8.99 19.28 0.08
N HIS A 140 9.84 18.26 0.19
CA HIS A 140 11.03 18.32 1.05
C HIS A 140 12.28 18.33 0.17
N ILE A 141 13.13 19.33 0.34
CA ILE A 141 14.44 19.43 -0.35
C ILE A 141 15.36 20.32 0.48
N ASN A 142 16.67 20.02 0.49
CA ASN A 142 17.67 20.81 1.24
C ASN A 142 17.33 20.96 2.73
N SER A 143 16.83 19.89 3.37
CA SER A 143 16.45 19.86 4.80
C SER A 143 15.29 20.81 5.16
N SER A 144 14.39 21.08 4.22
CA SER A 144 13.26 21.99 4.47
C SER A 144 12.03 21.60 3.68
N TRP A 145 10.88 21.86 4.30
CA TRP A 145 9.56 21.67 3.72
C TRP A 145 9.07 22.95 3.02
N TYR A 146 8.44 22.79 1.86
CA TYR A 146 7.91 23.88 1.05
C TYR A 146 6.57 23.48 0.45
N ALA A 147 5.57 24.36 0.53
CA ALA A 147 4.27 24.16 -0.12
C ALA A 147 4.08 25.17 -1.26
N PRO A 148 4.65 24.93 -2.46
CA PRO A 148 4.59 25.91 -3.55
C PRO A 148 3.19 26.12 -4.15
N LEU A 149 2.31 25.12 -4.04
CA LEU A 149 0.92 25.22 -4.50
C LEU A 149 -0.01 24.71 -3.40
N THR A 150 -1.00 25.51 -3.05
CA THR A 150 -1.92 25.22 -1.93
C THR A 150 -3.41 25.31 -2.29
N SER A 151 -3.74 25.37 -3.58
CA SER A 151 -5.10 25.62 -4.08
C SER A 151 -5.52 24.65 -5.19
N LEU A 152 -4.93 23.46 -5.21
CA LEU A 152 -5.35 22.42 -6.15
C LEU A 152 -6.73 21.88 -5.76
N PRO A 153 -7.49 21.36 -6.74
CA PRO A 153 -8.75 20.69 -6.46
C PRO A 153 -8.56 19.53 -5.50
N PHE A 154 -9.52 19.33 -4.59
CA PHE A 154 -9.58 18.16 -3.70
C PHE A 154 -11.00 17.64 -3.58
N TYR A 155 -11.17 16.47 -2.96
CA TYR A 155 -12.48 15.87 -2.71
C TYR A 155 -12.90 15.99 -1.24
N GLY A 156 -14.18 16.23 -0.99
CA GLY A 156 -14.73 16.43 0.34
C GLY A 156 -14.95 17.90 0.68
N GLN A 157 -15.28 18.15 1.95
CA GLN A 157 -15.56 19.48 2.47
C GLN A 157 -14.84 19.64 3.80
N VAL A 158 -14.30 20.83 4.02
CA VAL A 158 -13.72 21.22 5.31
C VAL A 158 -14.85 21.51 6.29
N ILE A 159 -14.88 20.77 7.39
CA ILE A 159 -15.80 20.94 8.53
C ILE A 159 -14.96 20.87 9.79
N ASP A 160 -14.99 21.92 10.62
CA ASP A 160 -14.23 22.00 11.88
C ASP A 160 -12.72 21.71 11.75
N ASN A 161 -12.10 22.15 10.65
CA ASN A 161 -10.69 21.88 10.27
C ASN A 161 -10.38 20.43 9.87
N TRP A 162 -11.39 19.64 9.54
CA TRP A 162 -11.24 18.27 9.05
C TRP A 162 -11.87 18.09 7.68
N ILE A 163 -11.29 17.20 6.87
CA ILE A 163 -11.89 16.70 5.64
C ILE A 163 -12.19 15.23 5.86
N ASN A 164 -13.48 14.89 5.92
CA ASN A 164 -13.93 13.52 6.16
C ASN A 164 -14.60 12.94 4.92
N VAL A 165 -13.89 12.02 4.25
CA VAL A 165 -14.30 11.32 3.04
C VAL A 165 -14.58 9.86 3.39
N THR A 166 -15.86 9.55 3.61
CA THR A 166 -16.33 8.19 3.95
C THR A 166 -16.79 7.39 2.73
N THR A 167 -16.93 8.04 1.57
CA THR A 167 -17.20 7.37 0.29
C THR A 167 -15.89 7.24 -0.47
N PRO A 168 -15.53 6.05 -0.98
CA PRO A 168 -14.28 5.87 -1.69
C PRO A 168 -14.08 6.87 -2.83
N VAL A 169 -12.96 7.57 -2.81
CA VAL A 169 -12.53 8.50 -3.85
C VAL A 169 -11.37 7.90 -4.62
N ASN A 170 -11.45 8.00 -5.94
CA ASN A 170 -10.34 7.66 -6.84
C ASN A 170 -9.51 8.92 -7.08
N TYR A 171 -8.26 8.90 -6.66
CA TYR A 171 -7.32 10.00 -6.73
C TYR A 171 -6.06 9.54 -7.46
N THR A 172 -5.84 10.06 -8.67
CA THR A 172 -4.67 9.73 -9.50
C THR A 172 -3.78 10.95 -9.67
N VAL A 173 -2.46 10.75 -9.62
CA VAL A 173 -1.45 11.77 -9.89
C VAL A 173 -0.48 11.26 -10.92
N ILE A 174 -0.12 12.13 -11.85
CA ILE A 174 0.90 11.85 -12.86
C ILE A 174 2.12 12.72 -12.57
N PHE A 175 3.23 12.06 -12.29
CA PHE A 175 4.55 12.65 -12.19
C PHE A 175 5.35 12.30 -13.43
N GLN A 176 6.15 13.24 -13.92
CA GLN A 176 6.94 13.05 -15.13
C GLN A 176 8.37 13.57 -14.93
N ASP A 177 9.35 12.90 -15.54
CA ASP A 177 10.67 13.45 -15.75
C ASP A 177 10.61 14.59 -16.77
N HIS A 178 11.18 15.73 -16.41
CA HIS A 178 11.38 16.85 -17.29
C HIS A 178 12.79 17.39 -17.09
N GLU A 179 13.71 16.94 -17.94
CA GLU A 179 15.13 17.33 -17.92
C GLU A 179 15.83 16.96 -16.59
N GLY A 180 15.53 15.77 -16.06
CA GLY A 180 16.08 15.26 -14.80
C GLY A 180 15.42 15.83 -13.55
N LYS A 181 14.33 16.58 -13.69
CA LYS A 181 13.54 17.16 -12.59
C LYS A 181 12.13 16.60 -12.60
N THR A 182 11.49 16.62 -11.43
CA THR A 182 10.13 16.11 -11.27
C THR A 182 9.11 17.17 -11.64
N LEU A 183 8.30 16.89 -12.67
CA LEU A 183 7.11 17.62 -13.04
C LEU A 183 5.87 16.97 -12.42
N VAL A 184 5.11 17.72 -11.62
CA VAL A 184 3.76 17.32 -11.22
C VAL A 184 2.81 17.77 -12.34
N LYS A 185 2.45 16.83 -13.20
CA LYS A 185 1.84 17.12 -14.51
C LYS A 185 0.34 17.33 -14.40
N GLU A 186 -0.36 16.32 -13.92
CA GLU A 186 -1.83 16.23 -13.93
C GLU A 186 -2.31 15.44 -12.71
N MET A 187 -3.56 15.69 -12.32
CA MET A 187 -4.27 14.89 -11.33
C MET A 187 -5.68 14.56 -11.79
N PHE A 188 -6.25 13.47 -11.29
CA PHE A 188 -7.63 13.06 -11.55
C PHE A 188 -8.32 12.77 -10.23
N ILE A 189 -9.55 13.29 -10.07
CA ILE A 189 -10.41 13.00 -8.93
C ILE A 189 -11.71 12.43 -9.49
N ASN A 190 -12.02 11.18 -9.14
CA ASN A 190 -13.17 10.42 -9.66
C ASN A 190 -13.28 10.48 -11.19
N GLY A 191 -12.12 10.36 -11.87
CA GLY A 191 -12.01 10.40 -13.33
C GLY A 191 -12.02 11.80 -13.96
N LYS A 192 -12.27 12.86 -13.20
CA LYS A 192 -12.17 14.24 -13.70
C LYS A 192 -10.72 14.73 -13.62
N GLY A 193 -10.15 15.05 -14.76
CA GLY A 193 -8.76 15.53 -14.88
C GLY A 193 -8.59 17.02 -14.59
N TYR A 194 -7.44 17.36 -14.01
CA TYR A 194 -7.00 18.72 -13.72
C TYR A 194 -5.53 18.86 -14.09
N PHE A 195 -5.22 19.87 -14.89
CA PHE A 195 -3.85 20.19 -15.26
C PHE A 195 -3.15 20.93 -14.10
N ILE A 196 -1.94 20.51 -13.76
CA ILE A 196 -1.10 21.13 -12.71
C ILE A 196 0.11 21.81 -13.36
N GLY A 197 0.91 21.06 -14.13
CA GLY A 197 2.06 21.58 -14.88
C GLY A 197 3.15 22.22 -14.02
N TYR A 198 3.37 21.76 -12.78
CA TYR A 198 4.32 22.37 -11.85
C TYR A 198 5.68 21.65 -11.85
N LEU A 199 6.73 22.30 -12.36
CA LEU A 199 8.09 21.78 -12.35
C LEU A 199 8.75 22.03 -10.98
N THR A 200 9.05 20.96 -10.26
CA THR A 200 9.69 21.03 -8.94
C THR A 200 11.22 21.14 -9.07
N PRO A 201 11.92 21.60 -8.01
CA PRO A 201 13.38 21.51 -7.94
C PRO A 201 13.90 20.10 -7.61
N ILE A 202 13.02 19.12 -7.35
CA ILE A 202 13.41 17.78 -6.92
C ILE A 202 13.87 16.95 -8.12
N PRO A 203 15.09 16.37 -8.08
CA PRO A 203 15.59 15.51 -9.14
C PRO A 203 14.68 14.29 -9.37
N TRP A 204 14.58 13.82 -10.62
CA TRP A 204 13.86 12.60 -10.97
C TRP A 204 14.63 11.34 -10.52
N ASN A 205 14.73 11.14 -9.21
CA ASN A 205 15.47 10.03 -8.60
C ASN A 205 14.77 9.55 -7.32
N PHE A 206 13.69 8.82 -7.51
CA PHE A 206 12.88 8.29 -6.41
C PHE A 206 13.12 6.80 -6.19
N SER A 207 13.17 6.42 -4.93
CA SER A 207 13.36 5.02 -4.49
C SER A 207 12.08 4.42 -3.93
N TYR A 208 11.08 5.25 -3.63
CA TYR A 208 9.81 4.80 -3.05
C TYR A 208 8.62 5.60 -3.57
N VAL A 209 7.49 4.92 -3.65
CA VAL A 209 6.16 5.49 -3.90
C VAL A 209 5.21 5.05 -2.80
N GLY A 210 4.29 5.91 -2.38
CA GLY A 210 3.40 5.55 -1.29
C GLY A 210 2.38 6.62 -0.92
N ILE A 211 1.91 6.49 0.32
CA ILE A 211 0.97 7.39 0.96
C ILE A 211 1.67 7.98 2.18
N ARG A 212 1.79 9.31 2.23
CA ARG A 212 2.10 10.03 3.47
C ARG A 212 0.83 10.10 4.31
N LEU A 213 0.94 9.79 5.59
CA LEU A 213 -0.12 9.93 6.59
C LEU A 213 0.06 11.19 7.43
N ASP A 214 1.30 11.66 7.53
CA ASP A 214 1.72 12.77 8.38
C ASP A 214 1.51 12.49 9.86
N THR A 215 0.31 12.65 10.42
CA THR A 215 0.09 12.52 11.87
C THR A 215 -0.54 11.19 12.27
N GLY A 216 -0.39 10.83 13.54
CA GLY A 216 -1.11 9.67 14.12
C GLY A 216 -2.63 9.86 14.27
N TYR A 217 -3.16 11.06 13.97
CA TYR A 217 -4.60 11.35 14.03
C TYR A 217 -5.27 11.28 12.65
N ASP A 218 -4.49 11.33 11.58
CA ASP A 218 -4.99 11.18 10.23
C ASP A 218 -5.36 9.72 9.98
N PHE A 219 -6.46 9.53 9.26
CA PHE A 219 -6.94 8.23 8.85
C PHE A 219 -6.92 8.17 7.34
N VAL A 220 -6.15 7.25 6.76
CA VAL A 220 -6.20 6.93 5.33
C VAL A 220 -6.40 5.43 5.19
N LYS A 221 -7.49 5.05 4.54
CA LYS A 221 -7.86 3.65 4.32
C LYS A 221 -7.87 3.36 2.83
N PRO A 222 -6.76 2.85 2.27
CA PRO A 222 -6.73 2.43 0.88
C PRO A 222 -7.57 1.15 0.70
N ILE A 223 -8.44 1.18 -0.31
CA ILE A 223 -9.07 -0.01 -0.90
C ILE A 223 -8.15 -0.57 -1.98
N GLU A 224 -7.62 0.31 -2.84
CA GLU A 224 -6.59 -0.01 -3.81
C GLU A 224 -5.52 1.08 -3.82
N PHE A 225 -4.27 0.69 -4.03
CA PHE A 225 -3.16 1.60 -4.31
C PHE A 225 -2.30 0.97 -5.40
N TYR A 226 -2.13 1.68 -6.51
CA TYR A 226 -1.31 1.19 -7.61
C TYR A 226 -0.45 2.30 -8.18
N ALA A 227 0.78 1.96 -8.54
CA ALA A 227 1.65 2.83 -9.33
C ALA A 227 2.07 2.11 -10.61
N SER A 228 2.05 2.83 -11.72
CA SER A 228 2.54 2.38 -13.02
C SER A 228 3.71 3.25 -13.46
N GLY A 229 4.65 2.67 -14.22
CA GLY A 229 5.95 3.29 -14.50
C GLY A 229 6.97 3.15 -13.35
N ALA A 230 6.55 2.64 -12.20
CA ALA A 230 7.41 2.22 -11.11
C ALA A 230 7.69 0.72 -11.21
N TYR A 231 8.96 0.31 -11.24
CA TYR A 231 9.34 -1.11 -11.22
C TYR A 231 9.66 -1.53 -9.79
N PHE A 232 8.77 -2.25 -9.13
CA PHE A 232 9.03 -2.73 -7.78
C PHE A 232 10.15 -3.78 -7.79
N SER A 233 11.09 -3.76 -6.83
CA SER A 233 12.14 -4.79 -6.76
C SER A 233 11.50 -6.16 -6.54
N LEU A 234 11.57 -7.01 -7.57
CA LEU A 234 10.67 -8.13 -7.81
C LEU A 234 11.02 -9.41 -7.03
N SER A 235 11.78 -9.33 -5.94
CA SER A 235 12.36 -10.53 -5.31
C SER A 235 12.83 -10.27 -3.88
N LEU A 236 11.89 -10.19 -2.93
CA LEU A 236 12.21 -10.16 -1.50
C LEU A 236 12.30 -11.59 -0.96
N PRO A 237 13.38 -11.98 -0.26
CA PRO A 237 13.49 -13.31 0.30
C PRO A 237 12.46 -13.51 1.43
N TYR A 238 11.86 -14.70 1.50
CA TYR A 238 10.97 -15.13 2.58
C TYR A 238 11.36 -16.52 3.11
N VAL A 239 10.97 -16.81 4.35
CA VAL A 239 11.15 -18.12 4.99
C VAL A 239 9.86 -18.48 5.75
N ILE A 240 9.31 -19.67 5.49
CA ILE A 240 8.13 -20.22 6.15
C ILE A 240 8.58 -21.29 7.15
N TYR A 241 8.11 -21.18 8.39
CA TYR A 241 8.34 -22.16 9.44
C TYR A 241 7.05 -22.93 9.76
N VAL A 242 7.16 -24.25 9.95
CA VAL A 242 6.09 -25.12 10.45
C VAL A 242 6.62 -25.84 11.68
N ASN A 243 5.97 -25.64 12.83
CA ASN A 243 6.39 -26.18 14.14
C ASN A 243 7.87 -25.85 14.45
N ASP A 244 8.22 -24.57 14.33
CA ASP A 244 9.58 -24.04 14.59
C ASP A 244 10.69 -24.62 13.69
N LYS A 245 10.33 -25.34 12.64
CA LYS A 245 11.27 -25.85 11.63
C LYS A 245 11.01 -25.16 10.30
N GLU A 246 12.08 -24.70 9.65
CA GLU A 246 11.99 -24.17 8.29
C GLU A 246 11.36 -25.23 7.37
N TYR A 247 10.25 -24.86 6.74
CA TYR A 247 9.51 -25.69 5.82
C TYR A 247 9.86 -25.36 4.38
N THR A 248 9.92 -24.06 4.04
CA THR A 248 10.35 -23.59 2.73
C THR A 248 10.85 -22.14 2.81
N SER A 249 11.67 -21.75 1.85
CA SER A 249 12.14 -20.38 1.65
C SER A 249 12.16 -20.07 0.17
N GLY A 250 11.98 -18.80 -0.18
CA GLY A 250 11.83 -18.39 -1.56
C GLY A 250 11.96 -16.89 -1.73
N PHE A 251 11.51 -16.41 -2.88
CA PHE A 251 11.47 -14.99 -3.18
C PHE A 251 10.06 -14.59 -3.62
N THR A 252 9.63 -13.39 -3.24
CA THR A 252 8.36 -12.85 -3.71
C THR A 252 8.37 -12.63 -5.22
N ASN A 253 7.21 -12.73 -5.86
CA ASN A 253 7.00 -12.29 -7.23
C ASN A 253 6.91 -10.76 -7.33
N SER A 254 6.63 -10.28 -8.55
CA SER A 254 6.49 -8.86 -8.88
C SER A 254 5.41 -8.09 -8.11
N MET A 255 4.50 -8.80 -7.44
CA MET A 255 3.41 -8.25 -6.64
C MET A 255 3.66 -8.44 -5.13
N GLY A 256 4.85 -8.88 -4.71
CA GLY A 256 5.15 -9.14 -3.30
C GLY A 256 4.56 -10.45 -2.76
N GLN A 257 4.12 -11.37 -3.63
CA GLN A 257 3.51 -12.65 -3.24
C GLN A 257 4.56 -13.77 -3.27
N GLY A 258 4.65 -14.59 -2.22
CA GLY A 258 5.66 -15.63 -2.06
C GLY A 258 5.06 -16.99 -1.76
#